data_AF-A0A8C0UQR8-F1
#
_entry.id   AF-A0A8C0UQR8-F1
#
_cell.length_a   1.000
_cell.length_b   1.000
_cell.length_c   1.000
_cell.angle_alpha   90.00
_cell.angle_beta   90.00
_cell.angle_gamma   90.00
#
_symmetry.space_group_name_H-M   'P 1'
#
loop_
_entity.id
_entity.type
_entity.pdbx_description
1 polymer ?
#
loop_
_entity_poly.entity_id
_entity_poly.type
_entity_poly.pdbx_seq_one_letter_code
_entity_poly.pdbx_strand_id
1 'polypeptide(L)' 'ILLPAWKVLRPIMSDKPDFAEIETFDKTKLKKTETREKNPLPTKETIEQEKQSESTA' A
#
# COMPACT_ATOMS: atom_id res chain seq x y z
N ILE A 1 24.09 48.74 12.38
CA ILE A 1 24.62 47.40 12.76
C ILE A 1 23.60 46.38 12.28
N LEU A 2 23.84 45.82 11.10
CA LEU A 2 22.96 44.81 10.51
C LEU A 2 23.25 43.48 11.20
N LEU A 3 22.27 42.90 11.88
CA LEU A 3 22.45 41.59 12.48
C LEU A 3 22.72 40.55 11.37
N PRO A 4 23.73 39.67 11.54
CA PRO A 4 24.14 38.69 10.54
C PRO A 4 23.06 37.66 10.22
N ALA A 5 23.01 37.25 8.95
CA ALA A 5 21.98 36.39 8.34
C ALA A 5 21.86 34.99 8.96
N TRP A 6 22.87 34.52 9.68
CA TRP A 6 22.86 33.24 10.41
C TRP A 6 21.89 33.19 11.61
N LYS A 7 21.36 34.33 12.10
CA LYS A 7 20.44 34.37 13.26
C LYS A 7 18.99 33.98 12.88
N VAL A 8 18.70 33.80 11.59
CA VAL A 8 17.36 33.49 11.06
C VAL A 8 17.19 32.00 10.70
N LEU A 9 18.21 31.16 10.91
CA LEU A 9 18.04 29.71 10.77
C LEU A 9 17.36 29.15 12.02
N ARG A 10 16.03 29.32 12.11
CA ARG A 10 15.21 28.57 13.06
C ARG A 10 15.39 27.06 12.77
N PRO A 11 15.51 26.21 13.80
CA PRO A 11 15.56 24.77 13.59
C PRO A 11 14.27 24.34 12.89
N ILE A 12 14.46 23.66 11.76
CA ILE A 12 13.42 23.02 10.97
C ILE A 12 12.67 22.11 11.93
N MET A 13 11.36 22.31 12.04
CA MET A 13 10.50 21.58 12.97
C MET A 13 10.76 20.07 12.81
N SER A 14 10.88 19.36 13.93
CA SER A 14 10.96 17.90 13.90
C SER A 14 9.56 17.39 13.57
N ASP A 15 9.18 17.48 12.30
CA ASP A 15 7.89 17.06 11.77
C ASP A 15 7.89 15.53 11.65
N LYS A 16 7.96 14.87 12.82
CA LYS A 16 7.63 13.46 12.93
C LYS A 16 6.10 13.36 12.79
N PRO A 17 5.58 12.45 11.96
CA PRO A 17 4.14 12.28 11.83
C PRO A 17 3.54 11.92 13.18
N ASP A 18 2.41 12.54 13.52
CA ASP A 18 1.64 12.18 14.70
C ASP A 18 0.98 10.80 14.49
N PHE A 19 1.43 9.80 15.24
CA PHE A 19 0.94 8.43 15.14
C PHE A 19 -0.34 8.19 15.96
N ALA A 20 -0.79 9.16 16.78
CA ALA A 20 -1.98 9.01 17.61
C ALA A 20 -3.26 8.79 16.78
N GLU A 21 -3.30 9.32 15.55
CA GLU A 21 -4.41 9.09 14.63
C GLU A 21 -4.52 7.61 14.21
N ILE A 22 -3.39 6.89 14.10
CA ILE A 22 -3.41 5.47 13.71
C ILE A 22 -4.07 4.60 14.79
N GLU A 23 -3.88 4.94 16.07
CA GLU A 23 -4.45 4.19 17.20
C GLU A 23 -5.98 4.33 17.29
N THR A 24 -6.50 5.49 16.88
CA THR A 24 -7.91 5.87 17.08
C THR A 24 -8.74 5.93 15.81
N PHE A 25 -8.13 5.66 14.64
CA PHE A 25 -8.81 5.75 13.36
C PHE A 25 -9.99 4.76 13.25
N ASP A 26 -11.16 5.30 12.92
CA ASP A 26 -12.38 4.53 12.70
C ASP A 26 -12.39 3.86 11.32
N LYS A 27 -12.27 2.53 11.32
CA LYS A 27 -12.26 1.69 10.12
C LYS A 27 -13.53 1.81 9.27
N THR A 28 -14.66 2.26 9.83
CA THR A 28 -15.90 2.44 9.07
C THR A 28 -15.82 3.60 8.08
N LYS A 29 -14.88 4.53 8.29
CA LYS A 29 -14.60 5.65 7.37
C LYS A 29 -13.82 5.23 6.12
N LEU A 30 -13.35 3.98 6.03
CA LEU A 30 -12.67 3.47 4.84
C LEU A 30 -13.67 3.28 3.69
N LYS A 31 -13.29 3.76 2.50
CA LYS A 31 -14.05 3.51 1.28
C LYS A 31 -14.11 2.01 1.00
N LYS A 32 -15.30 1.50 0.67
CA LYS A 32 -15.46 0.13 0.21
C LYS A 32 -14.78 -0.02 -1.14
N THR A 33 -13.93 -1.03 -1.27
CA THR A 33 -13.26 -1.39 -2.52
C THR A 33 -13.41 -2.89 -2.73
N GLU A 34 -13.69 -3.30 -3.96
CA GLU A 34 -13.67 -4.70 -4.37
C GLU A 34 -12.20 -5.13 -4.53
N THR A 35 -11.76 -6.12 -3.75
CA THR A 35 -10.42 -6.72 -3.90
C THR A 35 -10.50 -7.84 -4.93
N ARG A 36 -9.77 -7.69 -6.05
CA ARG A 36 -9.62 -8.76 -7.04
C ARG A 36 -8.35 -9.54 -6.78
N GLU A 37 -8.50 -10.82 -6.45
CA GLU A 37 -7.40 -11.76 -6.37
C GLU A 37 -6.84 -12.01 -7.78
N LYS A 38 -5.57 -11.69 -7.99
CA LYS A 38 -4.91 -11.86 -9.29
C LYS A 38 -4.26 -13.23 -9.49
N ASN A 39 -4.29 -14.09 -8.47
CA ASN A 39 -3.65 -15.40 -8.52
C ASN A 39 -4.57 -16.52 -7.98
N PRO A 40 -5.79 -16.66 -8.53
CA PRO A 40 -6.61 -17.81 -8.20
C PRO A 40 -5.93 -19.09 -8.66
N LEU A 41 -6.06 -20.16 -7.88
CA LEU A 41 -5.60 -21.48 -8.30
C LEU A 41 -6.33 -21.92 -9.58
N PRO A 42 -5.67 -22.67 -10.48
CA PRO A 42 -6.32 -23.20 -11.67
C PRO A 42 -7.50 -24.11 -11.29
N THR A 43 -8.55 -24.09 -12.11
CA THR A 43 -9.71 -24.94 -11.91
C THR A 43 -9.43 -26.37 -12.38
N LYS A 44 -10.23 -27.35 -11.91
CA LYS A 44 -10.12 -28.75 -12.36
C LYS A 44 -10.19 -28.88 -13.89
N GLU A 45 -11.08 -28.11 -14.52
CA GLU A 45 -11.24 -28.08 -15.97
C GLU A 45 -9.97 -27.58 -16.66
N THR A 46 -9.37 -26.49 -16.17
CA THR A 46 -8.10 -25.95 -16.70
C THR A 46 -6.98 -26.98 -16.61
N ILE A 47 -6.88 -27.69 -15.48
CA ILE A 47 -5.86 -28.73 -15.26
C ILE A 47 -6.06 -29.92 -16.22
N GLU A 48 -7.30 -30.35 -16.44
CA GLU A 48 -7.62 -31.43 -17.37
C GLU A 48 -7.33 -31.06 -18.82
N GLN A 49 -7.66 -29.83 -19.23
CA GLN A 49 -7.33 -29.29 -20.54
C GLN A 49 -5.81 -29.27 -20.76
N GLU A 50 -5.04 -28.73 -19.80
CA GLU A 50 -3.57 -28.69 -19.88
C GLU A 50 -2.98 -30.09 -20.03
N LYS A 51 -3.42 -31.05 -19.20
CA LYS A 51 -2.98 -32.44 -19.25
C LYS A 51 -3.27 -33.11 -20.60
N GLN A 52 -4.42 -32.82 -21.22
CA GLN A 52 -4.76 -33.35 -22.55
C GLN A 52 -3.91 -32.70 -23.63
N SER A 53 -3.72 -31.38 -23.59
CA SER A 53 -2.84 -30.68 -24.53
C SER A 53 -1.37 -31.10 -24.42
N GLU A 54 -0.89 -31.47 -23.23
CA GLU A 54 0.46 -32.01 -23.02
C GLU A 54 0.62 -33.42 -23.62
N SER A 55 -0.46 -34.21 -23.66
CA SER A 55 -0.45 -35.54 -24.30
C SER A 55 -0.60 -35.53 -25.83
N THR A 56 -0.91 -34.37 -26.42
CA THR A 56 -1.15 -34.21 -27.87
C THR A 56 -0.08 -33.37 -28.58
N ALA A 57 1.02 -33.06 -27.89
CA ALA A 57 2.28 -32.57 -28.46
C ALA A 57 3.30 -33.71 -28.58
#